data_AF-A0A964I3Z4-F1
#
_entry.id   AF-A0A964I3Z4-F1
#
_cell.length_a   1.000
_cell.length_b   1.000
_cell.length_c   1.000
_cell.angle_alpha   90.00
_cell.angle_beta   90.00
_cell.angle_gamma   90.00
#
_symmetry.space_group_name_H-M   'P 1'
#
loop_
_entity.id
_entity.type
_entity.pdbx_description
1 polymer ?
#
loop_
_entity_poly.entity_id
_entity_poly.type
_entity_poly.pdbx_seq_one_letter_code
_entity_poly.pdbx_strand_id
1 'polypeptide(L)'
;MTVKLDLNPEVEAGLVAQAQARGLSLEAYLQQVLKERSATPMPIRASGDAAKAREFRAFAKGHRPVGSLTDESLRREHLIRDAQ
;
A
#
# COMPACT_ATOMS: atom_id res chain seq x y z
N MET A 1 12.56 -16.31 -22.08
CA MET A 1 13.75 -15.97 -21.27
C MET A 1 13.77 -16.90 -20.07
N THR A 2 14.91 -17.48 -19.73
CA THR A 2 15.04 -18.45 -18.65
C THR A 2 15.89 -17.84 -17.53
N VAL A 3 15.36 -17.82 -16.31
CA VAL A 3 16.04 -17.31 -15.12
C VAL A 3 16.22 -18.49 -14.16
N LYS A 4 17.42 -18.67 -13.63
CA LYS A 4 17.70 -19.61 -12.55
C LYS A 4 17.75 -18.84 -11.24
N LEU A 5 17.08 -19.37 -10.22
CA LEU A 5 17.01 -18.77 -8.90
C LEU A 5 17.41 -19.82 -7.88
N ASP A 6 18.49 -19.56 -7.16
CA ASP A 6 18.89 -20.38 -6.03
C ASP A 6 18.16 -19.88 -4.78
N LEU A 7 17.40 -20.77 -4.15
CA LEU A 7 16.60 -20.48 -2.97
C LEU A 7 17.20 -21.16 -1.74
N ASN A 8 17.13 -20.48 -0.60
CA ASN A 8 17.41 -21.13 0.67
C ASN A 8 16.36 -22.21 0.94
N PRO A 9 16.73 -23.36 1.54
CA PRO A 9 15.81 -24.49 1.74
C PRO A 9 14.52 -24.12 2.48
N GLU A 10 14.60 -23.23 3.47
CA GLU A 10 13.44 -22.75 4.23
C GLU A 10 12.45 -21.97 3.35
N VAL A 11 12.98 -21.15 2.44
CA VAL A 11 12.19 -20.33 1.52
C VAL A 11 11.54 -21.23 0.47
N GLU A 12 12.28 -22.21 -0.05
CA GLU A 12 11.75 -23.20 -0.99
C GLU A 12 10.59 -23.99 -0.36
N ALA A 13 10.74 -24.51 0.86
CA ALA A 13 9.68 -25.25 1.54
C ALA A 13 8.41 -24.40 1.71
N GLY A 14 8.57 -23.13 2.10
CA GLY A 14 7.46 -22.19 2.21
C GLY A 14 6.75 -21.93 0.88
N LEU A 15 7.50 -21.81 -0.22
CA LEU A 15 6.94 -21.61 -1.56
C LEU A 15 6.24 -22.87 -2.09
N VAL A 16 6.81 -24.07 -1.82
CA VAL A 16 6.19 -25.35 -2.17
C VAL A 16 4.85 -25.51 -1.46
N ALA A 17 4.77 -25.22 -0.16
CA ALA A 17 3.52 -25.27 0.59
C ALA A 17 2.45 -24.33 0.01
N GLN A 18 2.85 -23.11 -0.38
CA GLN A 18 1.94 -22.15 -1.01
C GLN A 18 1.49 -22.60 -2.41
N ALA A 19 2.37 -23.21 -3.19
CA ALA A 19 2.04 -23.76 -4.50
C ALA A 19 1.03 -24.92 -4.37
N GLN A 20 1.29 -25.84 -3.45
CA GLN A 20 0.40 -26.98 -3.15
C GLN A 20 -0.99 -26.52 -2.67
N ALA A 21 -1.05 -25.52 -1.79
CA ALA A 21 -2.32 -24.95 -1.34
C ALA A 21 -3.16 -24.36 -2.49
N ARG A 22 -2.51 -23.96 -3.58
CA ARG A 22 -3.16 -23.45 -4.80
C ARG A 22 -3.33 -24.52 -5.89
N GLY A 23 -2.91 -25.76 -5.64
CA GLY A 23 -2.93 -26.85 -6.62
C GLY A 23 -1.98 -26.63 -7.81
N LEU A 24 -0.93 -25.85 -7.63
CA LEU A 24 0.04 -25.49 -8.67
C LEU A 24 1.39 -26.17 -8.43
N SER A 25 2.16 -26.37 -9.49
CA SER A 25 3.60 -26.66 -9.36
C SER A 25 4.35 -25.44 -8.84
N LEU A 26 5.50 -25.64 -8.22
CA LEU A 26 6.35 -24.55 -7.71
C LEU A 26 6.70 -23.54 -8.82
N GLU A 27 7.06 -24.03 -10.00
CA GLU A 27 7.40 -23.19 -11.15
C GLU A 27 6.21 -22.34 -11.63
N ALA A 28 5.03 -22.95 -11.77
CA ALA A 28 3.82 -22.24 -12.18
C ALA A 28 3.42 -21.19 -11.14
N TYR A 29 3.55 -21.52 -9.86
CA TYR A 29 3.31 -20.58 -8.76
C TYR A 29 4.28 -19.40 -8.81
N LEU A 30 5.58 -19.65 -8.98
CA LEU A 30 6.60 -18.59 -9.10
C LEU A 30 6.36 -17.69 -10.31
N GLN A 31 5.99 -18.25 -11.47
CA GLN A 31 5.64 -17.46 -12.65
C GLN A 31 4.43 -16.57 -12.39
N GLN A 32 3.40 -17.07 -11.71
CA GLN A 32 2.23 -16.29 -11.34
C GLN A 32 2.61 -15.14 -10.39
N VAL A 33 3.39 -15.42 -9.34
CA VAL A 33 3.86 -14.40 -8.40
C VAL A 33 4.66 -13.31 -9.13
N LEU A 34 5.59 -13.70 -9.99
CA LEU A 34 6.38 -12.75 -10.78
C LEU A 34 5.50 -11.90 -11.69
N LYS A 35 4.51 -12.51 -12.36
CA LYS A 35 3.56 -11.80 -13.23
C LYS A 35 2.72 -10.79 -12.45
N GLU A 36 2.20 -11.16 -11.28
CA GLU A 36 1.41 -10.28 -10.42
C GLU A 36 2.25 -9.08 -9.93
N ARG A 37 3.50 -9.34 -9.54
CA ARG A 37 4.43 -8.32 -9.06
C ARG A 37 4.96 -7.41 -10.18
N SER A 38 5.07 -7.92 -11.41
CA SER A 38 5.47 -7.11 -12.57
C SER A 38 4.30 -6.30 -13.16
N ALA A 39 3.07 -6.81 -13.07
CA ALA A 39 1.87 -6.16 -13.60
C ALA A 39 1.40 -4.99 -12.73
N THR A 40 1.67 -5.06 -11.43
CA THR A 40 1.38 -3.96 -10.53
C THR A 40 2.62 -3.07 -10.49
N PRO A 41 2.63 -1.86 -11.08
CA PRO A 41 3.58 -0.86 -10.61
C PRO A 41 3.27 -0.71 -9.13
N MET A 42 4.14 -1.24 -8.26
CA MET A 42 4.16 -0.79 -6.88
C MET A 42 4.17 0.73 -7.02
N PRO A 43 3.20 1.47 -6.45
CA PRO A 43 3.42 2.87 -6.23
C PRO A 43 4.61 2.87 -5.27
N ILE A 44 5.82 2.98 -5.83
CA ILE A 44 6.90 3.61 -5.11
C ILE A 44 6.22 4.85 -4.58
N ARG A 45 6.16 5.02 -3.26
CA ARG A 45 5.60 6.20 -2.60
C ARG A 45 6.45 7.45 -2.90
N ALA A 46 6.96 7.57 -4.13
CA ALA A 46 7.68 8.67 -4.72
C ALA A 46 6.71 9.60 -5.46
N SER A 47 5.57 9.93 -4.84
CA SER A 47 5.15 11.31 -4.96
C SER A 47 6.13 12.09 -4.09
N GLY A 48 7.22 12.59 -4.66
CA GLY A 48 8.13 13.50 -3.94
C GLY A 48 7.34 14.65 -3.32
N ASP A 49 7.86 15.28 -2.27
CA ASP A 49 7.09 16.23 -1.44
C ASP A 49 6.36 17.30 -2.26
N ALA A 50 6.94 17.72 -3.39
CA ALA A 50 6.33 18.64 -4.35
C ALA A 50 5.05 18.10 -5.05
N ALA A 51 5.02 16.82 -5.40
CA ALA A 51 3.86 16.18 -6.01
C ALA A 51 2.71 16.04 -5.00
N LYS A 52 3.00 15.62 -3.76
CA LYS A 52 2.01 15.59 -2.67
C LYS A 52 1.45 16.97 -2.38
N ALA A 53 2.31 17.99 -2.31
CA ALA A 53 1.88 19.36 -2.08
C ALA A 53 0.98 19.89 -3.21
N ARG A 54 1.25 19.51 -4.46
CA ARG A 54 0.41 19.86 -5.62
C ARG A 54 -0.96 19.18 -5.53
N GLU A 55 -1.00 17.88 -5.26
CA GLU A 55 -2.25 17.12 -5.11
C GLU A 55 -3.09 17.64 -3.95
N PHE A 56 -2.49 17.91 -2.79
CA PHE A 56 -3.18 18.48 -1.64
C PHE A 56 -3.78 19.87 -1.96
N ARG A 57 -3.05 20.74 -2.65
CA ARG A 57 -3.57 22.05 -3.07
C ARG A 57 -4.74 21.93 -4.05
N ALA A 58 -4.68 20.98 -4.99
CA ALA A 58 -5.79 20.72 -5.91
C ALA A 58 -7.04 20.22 -5.17
N PHE A 59 -6.85 19.28 -4.24
CA PHE A 59 -7.90 18.80 -3.34
C PHE A 59 -8.52 19.95 -2.54
N ALA A 60 -7.70 20.74 -1.84
CA ALA A 60 -8.19 21.85 -1.00
C ALA A 60 -9.00 22.89 -1.78
N LYS A 61 -8.62 23.20 -3.03
CA LYS A 61 -9.37 24.12 -3.90
C LYS A 61 -10.72 23.57 -4.38
N GLY A 62 -10.91 22.25 -4.38
CA GLY A 62 -12.14 21.60 -4.80
C GLY A 62 -13.27 21.64 -3.77
N HIS A 63 -12.99 22.05 -2.53
CA HIS A 63 -13.99 22.08 -1.46
C HIS A 63 -14.60 23.46 -1.28
N ARG A 64 -15.89 23.46 -0.91
CA ARG A 64 -16.59 24.69 -0.50
C ARG A 64 -15.90 25.28 0.73
N PRO A 65 -15.68 26.60 0.79
CA PRO A 65 -15.20 27.25 1.99
C PRO A 65 -16.13 26.93 3.17
N VAL A 66 -15.57 26.35 4.23
CA VAL A 66 -16.24 26.20 5.52
C VAL A 66 -15.82 27.35 6.42
N GLY A 67 -16.73 27.81 7.29
CA GLY A 67 -16.39 28.82 8.29
C GLY A 67 -15.29 28.33 9.22
N SER A 68 -14.50 29.26 9.76
CA SER A 68 -13.51 28.94 10.78
C SER A 68 -14.20 28.37 12.02
N LEU A 69 -13.61 27.31 12.58
CA LEU A 69 -14.01 26.81 13.88
C LEU A 69 -13.62 27.82 14.96
N THR A 70 -14.45 27.96 15.99
CA THR A 70 -14.11 28.76 17.17
C THR A 70 -13.08 28.02 18.03
N ASP A 71 -12.27 28.75 18.80
CA ASP A 71 -11.31 28.15 19.75
C ASP A 71 -12.00 27.20 20.74
N GLU A 72 -13.25 27.49 21.11
CA GLU A 72 -14.09 26.62 21.93
C GLU A 72 -14.35 25.26 21.28
N SER A 73 -14.56 25.23 19.96
CA SER A 73 -14.83 24.00 19.20
C SER A 73 -13.60 23.11 19.06
N LEU A 74 -12.40 23.66 19.27
CA LEU A 74 -11.12 22.96 19.18
C LEU A 74 -10.54 22.57 20.54
N ARG A 75 -11.31 22.70 21.64
CA ARG A 75 -10.84 22.24 22.95
C ARG A 75 -10.52 20.75 22.96
N ARG A 76 -9.51 20.38 23.74
CA ARG A 76 -9.05 18.99 23.90
C ARG A 76 -10.17 18.02 24.26
N GLU A 77 -11.13 18.48 25.05
CA GLU A 77 -12.33 17.75 25.47
C GLU A 77 -13.20 17.30 24.27
N HIS A 78 -13.16 18.01 23.15
CA HIS A 78 -13.89 17.67 21.93
C HIS A 78 -13.05 16.92 20.89
N LEU A 79 -11.73 16.83 21.07
CA LEU A 79 -10.81 16.17 20.14
C LEU A 79 -10.55 14.70 20.50
N ILE A 80 -10.83 14.30 21.73
CA ILE A 80 -10.63 12.93 22.22
C ILE A 80 -12.00 12.26 22.36
N ARG A 81 -12.18 11.12 21.67
CA ARG A 81 -13.44 10.37 21.63
C ARG A 81 -13.96 9.92 23.01
N ASP A 82 -13.09 9.82 24.00
CA ASP A 82 -13.36 9.25 25.32
C ASP A 82 -13.35 10.28 26.47
N ALA A 83 -13.53 11.58 26.18
CA ALA A 83 -13.57 12.64 27.20
C ALA A 83 -14.99 12.93 27.75
N GLN A 84 -15.94 12.01 27.58
CA GLN A 84 -17.30 12.10 28.14
C GLN A 84 -17.54 11.04 29.22
#